data_AF-A0A2V3HH27-F1
#
_entry.id   AF-A0A2V3HH27-F1
#
_cell.length_a   1.000
_cell.length_b   1.000
_cell.length_c   1.000
_cell.angle_alpha   90.00
_cell.angle_beta   90.00
_cell.angle_gamma   90.00
#
_symmetry.space_group_name_H-M   'P 1'
#
loop_
_entity.id
_entity.type
_entity.pdbx_description
1 polymer ?
#
loop_
_entity_poly.entity_id
_entity_poly.type
_entity_poly.pdbx_seq_one_letter_code
_entity_poly.pdbx_strand_id
1 'polypeptide(L)'
;MDLHNYLRKLRRERPLHLTLLDPGKSDTTTIGRLAHGAAQAGTDAIMVGGSTGLSLERVDAAVLGIKAQTHLPVILFPTVAKAVSTKADAIFFMSLLNSSERRFLVGEQIESAAMVHQSGLQPLSMA
;
A
#
# COMPACT_ATOMS: atom_id res chain seq x y z
N MET A 1 3.13 -12.64 -10.03
CA MET A 1 1.68 -12.89 -10.20
C MET A 1 1.02 -11.53 -10.35
N ASP A 2 0.10 -11.36 -11.29
CA ASP A 2 -0.66 -10.10 -11.42
C ASP A 2 -1.63 -9.98 -10.23
N LEU A 3 -1.34 -9.07 -9.29
CA LEU A 3 -2.10 -8.89 -8.06
C LEU A 3 -3.53 -8.41 -8.35
N HIS A 4 -3.71 -7.54 -9.34
CA HIS A 4 -5.04 -7.07 -9.73
C HIS A 4 -5.93 -8.24 -10.15
N ASN A 5 -5.43 -9.12 -11.02
CA ASN A 5 -6.17 -10.29 -11.46
C ASN A 5 -6.40 -11.30 -10.33
N TYR A 6 -5.42 -11.48 -9.43
CA TYR A 6 -5.58 -12.31 -8.23
C TYR A 6 -6.72 -11.80 -7.33
N LEU A 7 -6.71 -10.52 -6.97
CA LEU A 7 -7.75 -9.91 -6.14
C LEU A 7 -9.12 -9.96 -6.82
N ARG A 8 -9.19 -9.71 -8.14
CA ARG A 8 -10.44 -9.85 -8.90
C ARG A 8 -10.99 -11.27 -8.91
N LYS A 9 -10.13 -12.30 -8.91
CA LYS A 9 -10.57 -13.69 -8.81
C LYS A 9 -11.21 -13.96 -7.45
N LEU A 10 -10.50 -13.65 -6.36
CA LEU A 10 -11.01 -13.86 -5.00
C LEU A 10 -12.32 -13.12 -4.74
N ARG A 11 -12.45 -11.88 -5.25
CA ARG A 11 -13.66 -11.06 -5.08
C ARG A 11 -14.93 -11.67 -5.69
N ARG A 12 -14.79 -12.56 -6.69
CA ARG A 12 -15.94 -13.30 -7.26
C ARG A 12 -16.46 -14.38 -6.33
N GLU A 13 -15.63 -14.87 -5.41
CA GLU A 13 -15.95 -15.96 -4.50
C GLU A 13 -16.44 -15.43 -3.14
N ARG A 14 -15.83 -14.35 -2.63
CA ARG A 14 -16.22 -13.74 -1.34
C ARG A 14 -15.84 -12.26 -1.23
N PRO A 15 -16.36 -11.52 -0.22
CA PRO A 15 -15.80 -10.23 0.18
C PRO A 15 -14.31 -10.32 0.50
N LEU A 16 -13.60 -9.27 0.10
CA LEU A 16 -12.19 -9.11 0.45
C LEU A 16 -12.08 -8.21 1.67
N HIS A 17 -11.18 -8.58 2.57
CA HIS A 17 -10.80 -7.78 3.71
C HIS A 17 -9.33 -7.37 3.57
N LEU A 18 -9.05 -6.08 3.71
CA LEU A 18 -7.69 -5.54 3.65
C LEU A 18 -7.41 -4.79 4.95
N THR A 19 -6.23 -5.01 5.53
CA THR A 19 -5.84 -4.37 6.80
C THR A 19 -4.89 -3.22 6.55
N LEU A 20 -5.29 -2.00 6.89
CA LEU A 20 -4.43 -0.82 6.82
C LEU A 20 -3.57 -0.67 8.08
N LEU A 21 -2.25 -0.61 7.90
CA LEU A 21 -1.26 -0.35 8.95
C LEU A 21 -0.54 0.98 8.68
N ASP A 22 -0.45 1.81 9.71
CA ASP A 22 0.09 3.17 9.64
C ASP A 22 1.50 3.24 10.24
N PRO A 23 2.56 3.38 9.42
CA PRO A 23 3.95 3.51 9.89
C PRO A 23 4.27 4.86 10.55
N GLY A 24 3.34 5.81 10.52
CA GLY A 24 3.40 7.01 11.35
C GLY A 24 3.12 6.74 12.84
N LYS A 25 2.34 5.70 13.15
CA LYS A 25 1.80 5.44 14.50
C LYS A 25 2.41 4.26 15.24
N SER A 26 3.24 3.46 14.58
CA SER A 26 3.80 2.23 15.18
C SER A 26 5.18 1.95 14.62
N ASP A 27 6.02 1.31 15.43
CA ASP A 27 7.32 0.84 15.00
C ASP A 27 7.22 -0.43 14.12
N THR A 28 8.32 -0.76 13.44
CA THR A 28 8.39 -1.90 12.52
C THR A 28 8.05 -3.23 13.20
N THR A 29 8.49 -3.43 14.45
CA THR A 29 8.22 -4.66 15.22
C THR A 29 6.72 -4.82 15.48
N THR A 30 6.07 -3.75 15.91
CA THR A 30 4.63 -3.72 16.16
C THR A 30 3.85 -3.92 14.87
N ILE A 31 4.25 -3.27 13.77
CA ILE A 31 3.63 -3.46 12.46
C ILE A 31 3.72 -4.91 12.00
N GLY A 32 4.90 -5.53 12.10
CA GLY A 32 5.08 -6.94 11.74
C GLY A 32 4.17 -7.86 12.55
N ARG A 33 4.09 -7.65 13.87
CA ARG A 33 3.20 -8.41 14.75
C ARG A 33 1.72 -8.22 14.41
N LEU A 34 1.29 -7.00 14.12
CA LEU A 34 -0.09 -6.69 13.70
C LEU A 34 -0.42 -7.35 12.36
N ALA A 35 0.50 -7.31 11.40
CA ALA A 35 0.34 -7.96 10.12
C ALA A 35 0.23 -9.48 10.24
N HIS A 36 1.04 -10.09 11.11
CA HIS A 36 0.93 -11.52 11.42
C HIS A 36 -0.46 -11.86 11.99
N GLY A 37 -0.92 -11.11 12.99
CA GLY A 37 -2.24 -11.32 13.59
C GLY A 37 -3.38 -11.11 12.58
N ALA A 38 -3.28 -10.09 11.72
CA ALA A 38 -4.26 -9.85 10.65
C ALA A 38 -4.27 -10.98 9.61
N ALA A 39 -3.10 -11.54 9.27
CA ALA A 39 -3.00 -12.71 8.40
C ALA A 39 -3.66 -13.94 9.02
N GLN A 40 -3.43 -14.20 10.31
CA GLN A 40 -4.09 -15.30 11.04
C GLN A 40 -5.61 -15.11 11.13
N ALA A 41 -6.09 -13.87 11.19
CA ALA A 41 -7.50 -13.54 11.19
C ALA A 41 -8.17 -13.63 9.79
N GLY A 42 -7.41 -13.91 8.73
CA GLY A 42 -7.93 -14.12 7.38
C GLY A 42 -8.03 -12.87 6.51
N THR A 43 -7.23 -11.84 6.76
CA THR A 43 -7.11 -10.70 5.83
C THR A 43 -6.48 -11.12 4.50
N ASP A 44 -6.89 -10.49 3.40
CA ASP A 44 -6.49 -10.84 2.02
C ASP A 44 -5.24 -10.10 1.55
N ALA A 45 -5.01 -8.90 2.08
CA ALA A 45 -3.82 -8.11 1.82
C ALA A 45 -3.58 -7.11 2.95
N ILE A 46 -2.34 -6.65 3.07
CA ILE A 46 -1.95 -5.59 3.99
C ILE A 46 -1.78 -4.29 3.20
N MET A 47 -2.45 -3.24 3.66
CA MET A 47 -2.25 -1.89 3.15
C MET A 47 -1.26 -1.15 4.04
N VAL A 48 -0.35 -0.39 3.43
CA VAL A 48 0.60 0.47 4.16
C VAL A 48 0.37 1.91 3.76
N GLY A 49 -0.01 2.75 4.72
CA GLY A 49 -0.36 4.15 4.47
C GLY A 49 -0.89 4.84 5.71
N GLY A 50 -1.11 6.14 5.60
CA GLY A 50 -1.49 6.99 6.73
C GLY A 50 -1.43 8.47 6.37
N SER A 51 -1.69 9.34 7.34
CA SER A 51 -1.78 10.79 7.12
C SER A 51 -0.63 11.60 7.72
N THR A 52 0.09 11.07 8.71
CA THR A 52 1.07 11.85 9.49
C THR A 52 2.39 11.09 9.63
N GLY A 53 3.52 11.79 9.51
CA GLY A 53 4.84 11.23 9.83
C GLY A 53 5.36 10.16 8.86
N LEU A 54 4.83 10.11 7.64
CA LEU A 54 5.31 9.20 6.59
C LEU A 54 6.62 9.72 5.98
N SER A 55 7.68 8.92 6.09
CA SER A 55 8.92 9.03 5.33
C SER A 55 9.13 7.75 4.53
N LEU A 56 9.89 7.83 3.42
CA LEU A 56 10.25 6.65 2.63
C LEU A 56 10.88 5.55 3.50
N GLU A 57 11.82 5.92 4.37
CA GLU A 57 12.48 4.99 5.29
C GLU A 57 11.50 4.24 6.19
N ARG A 58 10.52 4.96 6.76
CA ARG A 58 9.49 4.34 7.62
C ARG A 58 8.58 3.41 6.84
N VAL A 59 8.15 3.83 5.65
CA VAL A 59 7.31 2.99 4.79
C VAL A 59 8.07 1.73 4.37
N ASP A 60 9.32 1.89 3.96
CA ASP A 60 10.22 0.79 3.60
C ASP A 60 10.39 -0.21 4.75
N ALA A 61 10.70 0.29 5.95
CA ALA A 61 10.89 -0.56 7.12
C ALA A 61 9.60 -1.32 7.46
N ALA A 62 8.45 -0.65 7.41
CA ALA A 62 7.15 -1.28 7.64
C ALA A 62 6.84 -2.37 6.60
N VAL A 63 7.03 -2.09 5.31
CA VAL A 63 6.82 -3.06 4.22
C VAL A 63 7.70 -4.30 4.43
N LEU A 64 8.98 -4.11 4.74
CA LEU A 64 9.90 -5.23 5.01
C LEU A 64 9.49 -6.00 6.27
N GLY A 65 9.10 -5.30 7.34
CA GLY A 65 8.62 -5.91 8.58
C GLY A 65 7.36 -6.75 8.38
N ILE A 66 6.43 -6.31 7.52
CA ILE A 66 5.24 -7.07 7.13
C ILE A 66 5.64 -8.33 6.35
N LYS A 67 6.46 -8.18 5.31
CA LYS A 67 6.88 -9.29 4.44
C LYS A 67 7.73 -10.35 5.18
N ALA A 68 8.37 -9.97 6.28
CA ALA A 68 9.08 -10.92 7.15
C ALA A 68 8.13 -11.77 8.03
N GLN A 69 6.87 -11.37 8.19
CA GLN A 69 5.92 -11.97 9.13
C GLN A 69 4.72 -12.65 8.45
N THR A 70 4.51 -12.38 7.15
CA THR A 70 3.40 -12.92 6.36
C THR A 70 3.75 -12.95 4.86
N HIS A 71 3.10 -13.86 4.13
CA HIS A 71 3.20 -13.99 2.66
C HIS A 71 2.10 -13.22 1.92
N LEU A 72 1.28 -12.44 2.64
CA LEU A 72 0.21 -11.65 2.04
C LEU A 72 0.78 -10.49 1.19
N PRO A 73 0.07 -10.11 0.11
CA PRO A 73 0.44 -8.93 -0.67
C PRO A 73 0.44 -7.65 0.17
N VAL A 74 1.44 -6.81 -0.04
CA VAL A 74 1.56 -5.49 0.56
C VAL A 74 1.27 -4.42 -0.48
N ILE A 75 0.23 -3.63 -0.25
CA ILE A 75 -0.26 -2.58 -1.16
C ILE A 75 -0.06 -1.21 -0.52
N LEU A 76 0.60 -0.30 -1.22
CA LEU A 76 0.72 1.07 -0.74
C LEU A 76 -0.63 1.79 -0.86
N PHE A 77 -0.99 2.51 0.21
CA PHE A 77 -2.08 3.47 0.27
C PHE A 77 -1.48 4.88 0.46
N PRO A 78 -0.92 5.46 -0.61
CA PRO A 78 -0.05 6.64 -0.52
C PRO A 78 -0.85 7.94 -0.30
N THR A 79 -0.23 8.88 0.42
CA THR A 79 -0.71 10.27 0.51
C THR A 79 0.23 11.28 -0.15
N VAL A 80 1.51 10.92 -0.32
CA VAL A 80 2.54 11.74 -0.97
C VAL A 80 3.52 10.87 -1.76
N ALA A 81 3.97 11.36 -2.91
CA ALA A 81 4.89 10.69 -3.84
C ALA A 81 6.22 10.32 -3.18
N LYS A 82 6.75 11.20 -2.33
CA LYS A 82 8.01 11.00 -1.60
C LYS A 82 8.03 9.81 -0.64
N ALA A 83 6.87 9.24 -0.31
CA ALA A 83 6.73 8.10 0.61
C ALA A 83 6.41 6.79 -0.12
N VAL A 84 6.48 6.78 -1.46
CA VAL A 84 6.23 5.57 -2.25
C VAL A 84 7.44 4.63 -2.15
N SER A 85 7.21 3.48 -1.52
CA SER A 85 8.21 2.40 -1.38
C SER A 85 8.21 1.46 -2.58
N THR A 86 9.38 1.19 -3.13
CA THR A 86 9.57 0.20 -4.21
C THR A 86 9.60 -1.24 -3.71
N LYS A 87 9.51 -1.47 -2.39
CA LYS A 87 9.59 -2.79 -1.75
C LYS A 87 8.23 -3.48 -1.64
N ALA A 88 7.15 -2.73 -1.81
CA ALA A 88 5.79 -3.23 -1.81
C ALA A 88 5.47 -3.97 -3.11
N ASP A 89 4.37 -4.72 -3.13
CA ASP A 89 3.98 -5.51 -4.30
C ASP A 89 3.13 -4.68 -5.27
N ALA A 90 2.37 -3.72 -4.75
CA ALA A 90 1.53 -2.82 -5.53
C ALA A 90 1.32 -1.46 -4.87
N ILE A 91 0.77 -0.52 -5.63
CA ILE A 91 0.31 0.79 -5.17
C ILE A 91 -1.11 1.03 -5.64
N PHE A 92 -1.98 1.49 -4.74
CA PHE A 92 -3.21 2.14 -5.17
C PHE A 92 -2.86 3.50 -5.78
N PHE A 93 -2.80 3.53 -7.10
CA PHE A 93 -2.42 4.70 -7.87
C PHE A 93 -3.66 5.57 -8.05
N MET A 94 -4.03 6.24 -6.95
CA MET A 94 -5.34 6.85 -6.75
C MET A 94 -5.39 8.33 -7.16
N SER A 95 -6.55 8.79 -7.62
CA SER A 95 -6.90 10.20 -7.78
C SER A 95 -7.96 10.62 -6.75
N LEU A 96 -7.72 11.69 -5.99
CA LEU A 96 -8.73 12.21 -5.06
C LEU A 96 -9.71 13.12 -5.81
N LEU A 97 -10.69 12.52 -6.49
CA LEU A 97 -11.56 13.21 -7.48
C LEU A 97 -12.35 14.41 -6.96
N ASN A 98 -12.64 14.46 -5.65
CA ASN A 98 -13.36 15.56 -5.02
C ASN A 98 -12.44 16.62 -4.41
N SER A 99 -11.12 16.56 -4.65
CA SER A 99 -10.19 17.58 -4.19
C SER A 99 -10.31 18.86 -5.01
N SER A 100 -10.28 20.01 -4.34
CA SER A 100 -10.09 21.32 -4.99
C SER A 100 -8.62 21.60 -5.33
N GLU A 101 -7.69 20.80 -4.82
CA GLU A 101 -6.26 20.95 -5.06
C GLU A 101 -5.78 20.01 -6.17
N ARG A 102 -5.28 20.59 -7.27
CA ARG A 102 -4.71 19.84 -8.41
C ARG A 102 -3.60 18.86 -8.00
N ARG A 103 -2.91 19.19 -6.90
CA ARG A 103 -1.89 18.34 -6.28
C ARG A 103 -2.41 16.91 -6.03
N PHE A 104 -3.61 16.75 -5.48
CA PHE A 104 -4.18 15.44 -5.15
C PHE A 104 -5.00 14.80 -6.28
N LEU A 105 -5.41 15.60 -7.27
CA LEU A 105 -6.07 15.10 -8.48
C LEU A 105 -5.07 14.42 -9.44
N VAL A 106 -3.91 15.04 -9.67
CA VAL A 106 -2.93 14.54 -10.65
C VAL A 106 -1.47 14.86 -10.33
N GLY A 107 -1.19 15.80 -9.43
CA GLY A 107 0.18 16.25 -9.13
C GLY A 107 1.07 15.17 -8.51
N GLU A 108 0.65 14.59 -7.38
CA GLU A 108 1.40 13.52 -6.69
C GLU A 108 1.54 12.25 -7.56
N GLN A 109 0.55 12.01 -8.42
CA GLN A 109 0.54 10.92 -9.38
C GLN A 109 1.60 11.15 -10.45
N ILE A 110 1.68 12.34 -11.03
CA ILE A 110 2.73 12.71 -12.00
C ILE A 110 4.12 12.60 -11.34
N GLU A 111 4.28 13.11 -10.12
CA GLU A 111 5.56 13.11 -9.40
C GLU A 111 6.06 11.68 -9.12
N SER A 112 5.17 10.75 -8.83
CA SER A 112 5.53 9.34 -8.56
C SER A 112 5.55 8.44 -9.81
N ALA A 113 4.95 8.84 -10.94
CA ALA A 113 4.70 7.97 -12.09
C ALA A 113 5.96 7.28 -12.65
N ALA A 114 7.05 8.04 -12.84
CA ALA A 114 8.28 7.49 -13.38
C ALA A 114 8.89 6.42 -12.47
N MET A 115 8.93 6.68 -11.16
CA MET A 115 9.44 5.76 -10.16
C MET A 115 8.57 4.50 -10.04
N VAL A 116 7.23 4.65 -10.03
CA VAL A 116 6.31 3.51 -10.03
C VAL A 116 6.52 2.64 -11.26
N HIS A 117 6.66 3.24 -12.45
CA HIS A 117 6.90 2.50 -13.68
C HIS A 117 8.22 1.72 -13.68
N GLN A 118 9.29 2.30 -13.11
CA GLN A 118 10.63 1.71 -13.11
C GLN A 118 10.88 0.68 -11.99
N SER A 119 10.08 0.70 -10.92
CA SER A 119 10.33 -0.08 -9.70
C SER A 119 9.73 -1.49 -9.69
N GLY A 120 8.95 -1.86 -10.71
CA GLY A 120 8.22 -3.14 -10.73
C GLY A 120 7.01 -3.18 -9.80
N LEU A 121 6.72 -2.08 -9.10
CA LEU A 121 5.53 -1.90 -8.28
C LEU A 121 4.30 -1.92 -9.19
N GLN A 122 3.33 -2.79 -8.92
CA GLN A 122 2.12 -2.86 -9.75
C GLN A 122 1.19 -1.67 -9.46
N PRO A 123 0.90 -0.77 -10.42
CA PRO A 123 -0.10 0.26 -10.22
C PRO A 123 -1.50 -0.35 -10.33
N LEU A 124 -2.31 -0.14 -9.28
CA LEU A 124 -3.73 -0.44 -9.24
C LEU A 124 -4.49 0.87 -9.42
N SER A 125 -5.03 1.09 -10.62
CA SER A 125 -5.78 2.32 -10.94
C SER A 125 -7.02 2.44 -10.05
N MET A 126 -7.17 3.61 -9.42
CA MET A 126 -8.28 3.93 -8.53
C MET A 126 -8.64 5.41 -8.71
N ALA A 127 -9.92 5.72 -8.81
CA ALA A 127 -10.45 7.08 -8.94
C ALA A 127 -11.69 7.20 -8.06
#